data_AF-A0A7X7K706-F1
#
_entry.id   AF-A0A7X7K706-F1
#
_cell.length_a   1.000
_cell.length_b   1.000
_cell.length_c   1.000
_cell.angle_alpha   90.00
_cell.angle_beta   90.00
_cell.angle_gamma   90.00
#
_symmetry.space_group_name_H-M   'P 1'
#
loop_
_entity.id
_entity.type
_entity.pdbx_description
1 polymer ?
#
loop_
_entity_poly.entity_id
_entity_poly.type
_entity_poly.pdbx_seq_one_letter_code
_entity_poly.pdbx_strand_id
1 'polypeptide(L)'
;MARVPEPLRAAACFPPEADSQGDARAWARVMVTAARELRAMSAEAKAWSSDVHGEVLAALDETARVMTAAKAPVLAAQEASGTWKAPGVGSFEQFRAKTTRTGTGATRKELGAARAVTQLDGGL
;
A
#
# COMPACT_ATOMS: atom_id res chain seq x y z
N MET A 1 17.16 20.46 -14.54
CA MET A 1 16.98 19.63 -13.33
C MET A 1 15.50 19.53 -13.03
N ALA A 2 14.98 18.32 -12.85
CA ALA A 2 13.61 18.14 -12.40
C ALA A 2 13.47 18.53 -10.91
N ARG A 3 12.40 19.24 -10.55
CA ARG A 3 12.12 19.60 -9.16
C ARG A 3 11.67 18.35 -8.40
N VAL A 4 12.41 17.97 -7.35
CA VAL A 4 11.95 16.94 -6.39
C VAL A 4 11.42 17.64 -5.13
N PRO A 5 10.12 17.47 -4.80
CA PRO A 5 9.54 18.04 -3.59
C PRO A 5 10.33 17.67 -2.32
N GLU A 6 10.50 18.64 -1.42
CA GLU A 6 11.19 18.42 -0.13
C GLU A 6 10.58 17.27 0.69
N PRO A 7 9.24 17.14 0.82
CA PRO A 7 8.65 16.02 1.56
C PRO A 7 9.03 14.65 0.99
N LEU A 8 9.16 14.56 -0.34
CA LEU A 8 9.54 13.32 -1.01
C LEU A 8 11.02 12.99 -0.78
N ARG A 9 11.91 13.99 -0.81
CA ARG A 9 13.34 13.80 -0.47
C ARG A 9 13.52 13.34 0.97
N ALA A 10 12.81 13.96 1.91
CA ALA A 10 12.83 13.55 3.32
C ALA A 10 12.27 12.13 3.53
N ALA A 11 11.22 11.75 2.79
CA ALA A 11 10.65 10.41 2.86
C ALA A 11 11.58 9.33 2.28
N ALA A 12 12.32 9.67 1.22
CA ALA A 12 13.29 8.81 0.52
C ALA A 12 14.65 8.69 1.25
N CYS A 13 14.63 8.66 2.57
CA CYS A 13 15.80 8.37 3.39
C CYS A 13 15.92 6.85 3.58
N PHE A 14 16.81 6.24 2.80
CA PHE A 14 17.15 4.82 2.83
C PHE A 14 18.38 4.57 3.72
N PRO A 15 18.50 3.40 4.34
CA PRO A 15 19.74 2.98 4.99
C PRO A 15 20.93 3.04 4.02
N PRO A 16 22.15 3.33 4.50
CA PRO A 16 23.34 3.42 3.64
C PRO A 16 23.78 2.05 3.09
N GLU A 17 23.43 0.97 3.77
CA GLU A 17 23.68 -0.41 3.35
C GLU A 17 22.34 -1.10 3.05
N ALA A 18 22.37 -2.11 2.17
CA ALA A 18 21.16 -2.84 1.79
C ALA A 18 20.54 -3.55 3.02
N ASP A 19 19.38 -3.08 3.46
CA ASP A 19 18.60 -3.66 4.54
C ASP A 19 17.14 -3.79 4.10
N SER A 20 16.71 -5.01 3.79
CA SER A 20 15.34 -5.29 3.33
C SER A 20 14.24 -4.73 4.23
N GLN A 21 14.44 -4.68 5.56
CA GLN A 21 13.44 -4.15 6.48
C GLN A 21 13.44 -2.62 6.49
N GLY A 22 14.62 -2.01 6.55
CA GLY A 22 14.83 -0.57 6.45
C GLY A 22 14.32 -0.02 5.12
N ASP A 23 14.61 -0.69 4.02
CA ASP A 23 14.15 -0.37 2.68
C ASP A 23 12.64 -0.49 2.56
N ALA A 24 12.03 -1.56 3.06
CA ALA A 24 10.57 -1.70 3.08
C ALA A 24 9.88 -0.56 3.86
N ARG A 25 10.45 -0.16 5.01
CA ARG A 25 9.96 0.98 5.80
C ARG A 25 10.15 2.31 5.06
N ALA A 26 11.27 2.50 4.37
CA ALA A 26 11.53 3.69 3.58
C ALA A 26 10.56 3.80 2.40
N TRP A 27 10.39 2.74 1.62
CA TRP A 27 9.42 2.69 0.53
C TRP A 27 7.99 2.93 1.01
N ALA A 28 7.59 2.37 2.15
CA ALA A 28 6.28 2.64 2.73
C ALA A 28 6.07 4.13 3.05
N ARG A 29 7.09 4.83 3.57
CA ARG A 29 7.05 6.29 3.79
C ARG A 29 6.95 7.06 2.48
N VAL A 30 7.80 6.73 1.51
CA VAL A 30 7.81 7.37 0.18
C VAL A 30 6.44 7.28 -0.47
N MET A 31 5.85 6.09 -0.51
CA MET A 31 4.52 5.86 -1.08
C MET A 31 3.44 6.70 -0.39
N VAL A 32 3.39 6.70 0.95
CA VAL A 32 2.37 7.48 1.69
C VAL A 32 2.54 8.98 1.43
N THR A 33 3.78 9.47 1.36
CA THR A 33 4.06 10.87 1.04
C THR A 33 3.63 11.21 -0.39
N ALA A 34 4.02 10.41 -1.39
CA ALA A 34 3.63 10.61 -2.78
C ALA A 34 2.10 10.61 -2.96
N ALA A 35 1.39 9.68 -2.30
CA ALA A 35 -0.07 9.64 -2.34
C ALA A 35 -0.73 10.88 -1.70
N ARG A 36 -0.13 11.43 -0.63
CA ARG A 36 -0.61 12.67 0.01
C ARG A 36 -0.41 13.90 -0.87
N GLU A 37 0.76 14.01 -1.50
CA GLU A 37 1.06 15.08 -2.45
C GLU A 37 0.10 15.03 -3.64
N LEU A 38 -0.10 13.85 -4.25
CA LEU A 38 -1.03 13.67 -5.35
C LEU A 38 -2.47 14.03 -4.94
N ARG A 39 -2.92 13.55 -3.76
CA ARG A 39 -4.24 13.90 -3.22
C ARG A 39 -4.42 15.41 -3.06
N ALA A 40 -3.40 16.13 -2.59
CA ALA A 40 -3.47 17.57 -2.41
C ALA A 40 -3.66 18.29 -3.76
N MET A 41 -2.92 17.87 -4.78
CA MET A 41 -3.04 18.39 -6.15
C MET A 41 -4.39 18.05 -6.78
N SER A 42 -4.96 16.88 -6.50
CA SER A 42 -6.27 16.46 -7.03
C SER A 42 -7.42 17.40 -6.64
N ALA A 43 -7.25 18.29 -5.66
CA ALA A 43 -8.22 19.36 -5.38
C ALA A 43 -8.42 20.31 -6.56
N GLU A 44 -7.40 20.46 -7.42
CA GLU A 44 -7.40 21.31 -8.61
C GLU A 44 -7.79 20.56 -9.88
N ALA A 45 -8.22 19.29 -9.78
CA ALA A 45 -8.44 18.43 -10.94
C ALA A 45 -9.38 19.02 -12.00
N LYS A 46 -10.33 19.89 -11.61
CA LYS A 46 -11.23 20.58 -12.54
C LYS A 46 -10.51 21.49 -13.55
N ALA A 47 -9.30 21.96 -13.23
CA ALA A 47 -8.51 22.84 -14.08
C ALA A 47 -7.52 22.08 -14.97
N TRP A 48 -7.40 20.76 -14.82
CA TRP A 48 -6.47 19.97 -15.61
C TRP A 48 -7.03 19.70 -17.01
N SER A 49 -6.13 19.43 -17.96
CA SER A 49 -6.50 18.92 -19.28
C SER A 49 -6.97 17.46 -19.19
N SER A 50 -7.71 17.02 -20.20
CA SER A 50 -8.17 15.62 -20.32
C SER A 50 -7.02 14.62 -20.35
N ASP A 51 -5.89 14.97 -20.95
CA ASP A 51 -4.72 14.08 -21.01
C ASP A 51 -4.13 13.85 -19.61
N VAL A 52 -4.01 14.92 -18.82
CA VAL A 52 -3.56 14.83 -17.42
C VAL A 52 -4.55 14.04 -16.57
N HIS A 53 -5.86 14.15 -16.80
CA HIS A 53 -6.84 13.27 -16.15
C HIS A 53 -6.56 11.79 -16.45
N GLY A 54 -6.37 11.47 -17.73
CA GLY A 54 -6.11 10.10 -18.18
C GLY A 54 -4.84 9.51 -17.57
N GLU A 55 -3.74 10.26 -17.61
CA GLU A 55 -2.44 9.84 -17.05
C GLU A 55 -2.53 9.60 -15.54
N VAL A 56 -3.12 10.52 -14.79
CA VAL A 56 -3.23 10.39 -13.32
C VAL A 56 -4.15 9.22 -12.94
N LEU A 57 -5.27 9.02 -13.63
CA LEU A 57 -6.16 7.89 -13.37
C LEU A 57 -5.49 6.55 -13.68
N ALA A 58 -4.79 6.45 -14.81
CA ALA A 58 -4.04 5.23 -15.16
C ALA A 58 -2.96 4.91 -14.12
N ALA A 59 -2.24 5.92 -13.63
CA ALA A 59 -1.24 5.74 -12.58
C ALA A 59 -1.86 5.30 -11.24
N LEU A 60 -3.02 5.85 -10.85
CA LEU A 60 -3.75 5.44 -9.65
C LEU A 60 -4.22 3.98 -9.73
N ASP A 61 -4.77 3.59 -10.88
CA ASP A 61 -5.23 2.22 -11.12
C ASP A 61 -4.08 1.21 -11.10
N GLU A 62 -2.96 1.54 -11.75
CA GLU A 62 -1.78 0.68 -11.74
C GLU A 62 -1.17 0.57 -10.34
N THR A 63 -1.07 1.69 -9.62
CA THR A 63 -0.62 1.69 -8.22
C THR A 63 -1.50 0.81 -7.36
N ALA A 64 -2.83 0.85 -7.52
CA ALA A 64 -3.74 0.00 -6.76
C ALA A 64 -3.50 -1.50 -7.00
N ARG A 65 -3.19 -1.89 -8.25
CA ARG A 65 -2.85 -3.27 -8.62
C ARG A 65 -1.53 -3.71 -8.01
N VAL A 66 -0.46 -2.94 -8.23
CA VAL A 66 0.88 -3.21 -7.69
C VAL A 66 0.84 -3.31 -6.17
N MET A 67 0.11 -2.41 -5.50
CA MET A 67 -0.01 -2.42 -4.05
C MET A 67 -0.82 -3.61 -3.51
N THR A 68 -1.78 -4.12 -4.28
CA THR A 68 -2.47 -5.37 -3.93
C THR A 68 -1.48 -6.54 -3.92
N ALA A 69 -0.64 -6.65 -4.96
CA ALA A 69 0.37 -7.70 -5.04
C ALA A 69 1.44 -7.57 -3.96
N ALA A 70 2.00 -6.36 -3.77
CA ALA A 70 3.02 -6.10 -2.74
C ALA A 70 2.53 -6.40 -1.31
N LYS A 71 1.23 -6.20 -1.06
CA LYS A 71 0.62 -6.44 0.24
C LYS A 71 0.38 -7.92 0.55
N ALA A 72 0.21 -8.76 -0.47
CA ALA A 72 -0.09 -10.18 -0.32
C ALA A 72 0.93 -10.94 0.58
N PRO A 73 2.25 -10.91 0.29
CA PRO A 73 3.24 -11.60 1.13
C PRO A 73 3.33 -11.01 2.55
N VAL A 74 3.13 -9.69 2.71
CA VAL A 74 3.14 -9.03 4.03
C VAL A 74 1.96 -9.49 4.89
N LEU A 75 0.76 -9.62 4.30
CA LEU A 75 -0.42 -10.13 4.99
C LEU A 75 -0.25 -11.61 5.36
N ALA A 76 0.28 -12.43 4.45
CA ALA A 76 0.56 -13.83 4.72
C ALA A 76 1.58 -14.01 5.87
N ALA A 77 2.67 -13.23 5.86
CA ALA A 77 3.65 -13.24 6.94
C ALA A 77 3.06 -12.76 8.28
N GLN A 78 2.22 -11.72 8.25
CA GLN A 78 1.55 -11.24 9.45
C GLN A 78 0.56 -12.27 10.01
N GLU A 79 -0.22 -12.93 9.15
CA GLU A 79 -1.13 -14.01 9.51
C GLU A 79 -0.37 -15.19 10.14
N ALA A 80 0.72 -15.63 9.49
CA ALA A 80 1.57 -16.72 9.94
C ALA A 80 2.29 -16.42 11.27
N SER A 81 2.68 -15.17 11.51
CA SER A 81 3.36 -14.78 12.75
C SER A 81 2.55 -15.06 14.03
N GLY A 82 1.22 -15.16 13.91
CA GLY A 82 0.32 -15.36 15.05
C GLY A 82 0.26 -14.19 16.04
N THR A 83 1.00 -13.11 15.82
CA THR A 83 1.07 -11.93 16.71
C THR A 83 -0.27 -11.18 16.83
N TRP A 84 -1.20 -11.43 15.90
CA TRP A 84 -2.56 -10.90 15.91
C TRP A 84 -3.49 -11.58 16.93
N LYS A 85 -3.10 -12.75 17.46
CA LYS A 85 -3.91 -13.53 18.41
C LYS A 85 -3.94 -12.82 19.76
N ALA A 86 -5.02 -12.08 20.00
CA ALA A 86 -5.28 -11.38 21.25
C ALA A 86 -6.66 -11.79 21.81
N PRO A 87 -6.90 -11.65 23.13
CA PRO A 87 -8.22 -11.88 23.71
C PRO A 87 -9.31 -11.09 22.95
N GLY A 88 -10.38 -11.77 22.55
CA GLY A 88 -11.48 -11.16 21.78
C GLY A 88 -11.20 -10.96 20.28
N VAL A 89 -10.14 -11.57 19.74
CA VAL A 89 -9.83 -11.61 18.30
C VAL A 89 -9.75 -13.08 17.86
N GLY A 90 -10.82 -13.58 17.25
CA GLY A 90 -10.97 -14.98 16.85
C GLY A 90 -10.41 -15.32 15.47
N SER A 91 -10.09 -14.33 14.63
CA SER A 91 -9.47 -14.56 13.32
C SER A 91 -8.60 -13.39 12.88
N PHE A 92 -7.71 -13.65 11.91
CA PHE A 92 -6.86 -12.63 11.32
C PHE A 92 -7.69 -11.55 10.59
N GLU A 93 -8.79 -11.93 9.95
CA GLU A 93 -9.76 -11.00 9.37
C GLU A 93 -10.32 -10.04 10.45
N GLN A 94 -10.66 -10.56 11.63
CA GLN A 94 -11.18 -9.73 12.71
C GLN A 94 -10.12 -8.76 13.24
N PHE A 95 -8.87 -9.22 13.38
CA PHE A 95 -7.73 -8.38 13.74
C PHE A 95 -7.56 -7.23 12.74
N ARG A 96 -7.54 -7.54 11.44
CA ARG A 96 -7.37 -6.58 10.34
C ARG A 96 -8.53 -5.58 10.28
N ALA A 97 -9.76 -6.03 10.49
CA ALA A 97 -10.93 -5.15 10.53
C ALA A 97 -10.87 -4.15 11.70
N LYS A 98 -10.43 -4.60 12.89
CA LYS A 98 -10.24 -3.73 14.06
C LYS A 98 -9.13 -2.69 13.86
N THR A 99 -8.02 -3.08 13.22
CA THR A 99 -6.83 -2.22 13.07
C THR A 99 -6.94 -1.20 11.93
N THR A 100 -7.61 -1.54 10.82
CA THR A 100 -7.65 -0.67 9.63
C THR A 100 -8.83 0.31 9.59
N ARG A 101 -9.84 0.14 10.46
CA ARG A 101 -11.11 0.91 10.45
C ARG A 101 -11.87 0.90 9.11
N THR A 102 -11.54 -0.01 8.19
CA THR A 102 -12.19 -0.14 6.87
C THR A 102 -13.44 -1.03 6.89
N GLY A 103 -13.72 -1.66 8.05
CA GLY A 103 -14.84 -2.56 8.24
C GLY A 103 -14.59 -3.99 7.72
N THR A 104 -15.38 -4.94 8.20
CA THR A 104 -15.17 -6.37 7.96
C THR A 104 -15.27 -6.78 6.48
N GLY A 105 -16.17 -6.14 5.71
CA GLY A 105 -16.34 -6.44 4.28
C GLY A 105 -15.12 -6.07 3.43
N ALA A 106 -14.56 -4.88 3.66
CA ALA A 106 -13.36 -4.41 2.97
C ALA A 106 -12.15 -5.29 3.31
N THR A 107 -11.99 -5.63 4.58
CA THR A 107 -10.94 -6.56 5.04
C THR A 107 -11.06 -7.93 4.39
N ARG A 108 -12.27 -8.48 4.25
CA ARG A 108 -12.46 -9.77 3.59
C ARG A 108 -12.05 -9.72 2.12
N LYS A 109 -12.44 -8.67 1.40
CA LYS A 109 -12.07 -8.48 -0.01
C LYS A 109 -10.56 -8.34 -0.17
N GLU A 110 -9.91 -7.58 0.72
CA GLU A 110 -8.46 -7.41 0.77
C GLU A 110 -7.72 -8.74 0.98
N LEU A 111 -8.11 -9.50 2.00
CA LEU A 111 -7.48 -10.79 2.30
C LEU A 111 -7.74 -11.83 1.20
N GLY A 112 -8.94 -11.81 0.60
CA GLY A 112 -9.25 -12.65 -0.56
C GLY A 112 -8.37 -12.32 -1.77
N ALA A 113 -8.19 -11.04 -2.09
CA ALA A 113 -7.31 -10.61 -3.19
C ALA A 113 -5.85 -10.99 -2.93
N ALA A 114 -5.37 -10.79 -1.69
CA ALA A 114 -4.02 -11.17 -1.29
C ALA A 114 -3.77 -12.68 -1.45
N ARG A 115 -4.69 -13.52 -0.96
CA ARG A 115 -4.60 -14.98 -1.08
C ARG A 115 -4.63 -15.45 -2.54
N ALA A 116 -5.46 -14.82 -3.38
CA ALA A 116 -5.50 -15.11 -4.81
C ALA A 116 -4.16 -14.82 -5.50
N VAL A 117 -3.51 -13.68 -5.19
CA VAL A 117 -2.18 -13.37 -5.72
C VAL A 117 -1.15 -14.41 -5.28
N THR A 118 -1.10 -14.76 -3.99
CA THR A 118 -0.17 -15.78 -3.49
C THR A 118 -0.36 -17.14 -4.17
N GLN A 119 -1.59 -17.53 -4.48
CA GLN A 119 -1.87 -18.78 -5.20
C GLN A 119 -1.40 -18.76 -6.66
N LEU A 120 -1.48 -17.60 -7.32
CA LEU A 120 -1.01 -17.45 -8.70
C LEU A 120 0.52 -17.41 -8.77
N ASP A 121 1.18 -16.77 -7.79
CA ASP A 121 2.64 -16.66 -7.74
C ASP A 121 3.33 -17.94 -7.21
N GLY A 122 2.64 -18.72 -6.39
CA GLY A 122 3.13 -20.00 -5.82
C GLY A 122 2.76 -21.25 -6.63
N GLY A 123 2.19 -21.08 -7.83
CA GLY A 123 1.72 -22.15 -8.70
C GLY A 123 2.77 -22.62 -9.72
N LEU A 124 3.90 -23.17 -9.24
CA LEU A 124 4.77 -24.15 -9.91
C LEU A 124 5.58 -24.92 -8.86
#